data_AF-A0A432QE25-F1
#
_entry.id   AF-A0A432QE25-F1
#
_cell.length_a   1.000
_cell.length_b   1.000
_cell.length_c   1.000
_cell.angle_alpha   90.00
_cell.angle_beta   90.00
_cell.angle_gamma   90.00
#
_symmetry.space_group_name_H-M   'P 1'
#
loop_
_entity.id
_entity.type
_entity.pdbx_description
1 polymer ?
#
loop_
_entity_poly.entity_id
_entity_poly.type
_entity_poly.pdbx_seq_one_letter_code
_entity_poly.pdbx_strand_id
1 'polypeptide(L)'
;MASQRKKFAASSEDVLSPGRVWQEGMTLFGWLSVFAGFVSGAGLAFSFLSYSGKNPVNVSAYFALFVLVQVALILALTGIYLYRKVMGKTLAGSLVYRMLSRAFLRLTELIERKGISRISAEKRRQWSALAGGWRALQQRYGTLLLRPFFLIAQLFGLSFNGGVLAATLLKVVGFDIAFGWQTSLQVSGEAVHKLVAVISLPWSWAVPAGCPTLSQVQGSQMVLKNGIYHLITSDLVSWWPFLCFAVFCYGLLPRLIFFLYGLFLQHRELSALDFDHGRYRQLLHRMKTPLVSTRGQAENGQKPLSPRKEDSAPPSSLNITEQIDHKVLEEGSARISEKIAG
;
A
#
# COMPACT_ATOMS: atom_id res chain seq x y z
N MET A 1 -18.35 -21.22 39.92
CA MET A 1 -17.48 -20.27 39.16
C MET A 1 -16.47 -20.94 38.21
N ALA A 2 -15.92 -22.13 38.49
CA ALA A 2 -14.94 -22.80 37.60
C ALA A 2 -15.53 -23.29 36.25
N SER A 3 -16.82 -23.69 36.22
CA SER A 3 -17.50 -24.16 35.02
C SER A 3 -17.77 -23.05 33.98
N GLN A 4 -18.11 -21.84 34.42
CA GLN A 4 -18.27 -20.69 33.52
C GLN A 4 -16.93 -20.16 32.99
N ARG A 5 -15.84 -20.27 33.76
CA ARG A 5 -14.47 -19.95 33.30
C ARG A 5 -14.02 -20.87 32.16
N LYS A 6 -14.31 -22.17 32.22
CA LYS A 6 -14.01 -23.10 31.13
C LYS A 6 -14.85 -22.82 29.87
N LYS A 7 -16.12 -22.44 30.02
CA LYS A 7 -16.96 -22.04 28.88
C LYS A 7 -16.49 -20.73 28.21
N PHE A 8 -16.04 -19.74 28.98
CA PHE A 8 -15.47 -18.49 28.44
C PHE A 8 -14.08 -18.69 27.81
N ALA A 9 -13.25 -19.57 28.38
CA ALA A 9 -11.96 -19.94 27.81
C ALA A 9 -12.13 -20.73 26.49
N ALA A 10 -13.08 -21.68 26.44
CA ALA A 10 -13.39 -22.42 25.23
C ALA A 10 -14.04 -21.53 24.14
N SER A 11 -14.81 -20.51 24.51
CA SER A 11 -15.38 -19.55 23.53
C SER A 11 -14.40 -18.46 23.08
N SER A 12 -13.22 -18.35 23.69
CA SER A 12 -12.19 -17.36 23.32
C SER A 12 -11.08 -17.94 22.45
N GLU A 13 -11.00 -19.27 22.28
CA GLU A 13 -10.10 -19.90 21.32
C GLU A 13 -10.51 -19.64 19.85
N ASP A 14 -11.80 -19.41 19.59
CA ASP A 14 -12.33 -19.10 18.24
C ASP A 14 -12.35 -17.60 17.88
N VAL A 15 -11.98 -16.71 18.81
CA VAL A 15 -11.90 -15.28 18.51
C VAL A 15 -10.54 -14.99 17.88
N LEU A 16 -10.49 -15.04 16.55
CA LEU A 16 -9.35 -14.61 15.73
C LEU A 16 -8.78 -13.28 16.27
N SER A 17 -7.59 -13.33 16.86
CA SER A 17 -6.95 -12.12 17.36
C SER A 17 -6.68 -11.15 16.20
N PRO A 18 -6.90 -9.83 16.37
CA PRO A 18 -6.67 -8.86 15.29
C PRO A 18 -5.24 -8.92 14.71
N GLY A 19 -4.26 -9.28 15.53
CA GLY A 19 -2.87 -9.48 15.10
C GLY A 19 -2.70 -10.69 14.17
N ARG A 20 -3.40 -11.80 14.45
CA ARG A 20 -3.38 -12.99 13.60
C ARG A 20 -4.03 -12.73 12.24
N VAL A 21 -5.18 -12.06 12.22
CA VAL A 21 -5.86 -11.66 10.97
C VAL A 21 -4.96 -10.74 10.13
N TRP A 22 -4.28 -9.78 10.77
CA TRP A 22 -3.32 -8.92 10.09
C TRP A 22 -2.13 -9.70 9.51
N GLN A 23 -1.55 -10.62 10.29
CA GLN A 23 -0.40 -11.42 9.86
C GLN A 23 -0.76 -12.37 8.72
N GLU A 24 -1.88 -13.07 8.81
CA GLU A 24 -2.40 -13.94 7.76
C GLU A 24 -2.69 -13.13 6.48
N GLY A 25 -3.35 -11.96 6.62
CA GLY A 25 -3.61 -11.06 5.49
C GLY A 25 -2.33 -10.55 4.82
N MET A 26 -1.33 -10.14 5.60
CA MET A 26 -0.05 -9.64 5.06
C MET A 26 0.78 -10.77 4.42
N THR A 27 0.71 -11.98 4.97
CA THR A 27 1.36 -13.17 4.40
C THR A 27 0.75 -13.54 3.06
N LEU A 28 -0.58 -13.60 2.98
CA LEU A 28 -1.31 -13.83 1.74
C LEU A 28 -0.98 -12.77 0.68
N PHE A 29 -0.97 -11.50 1.10
CA PHE A 29 -0.63 -10.39 0.21
C PHE A 29 0.82 -10.44 -0.27
N GLY A 30 1.75 -10.92 0.58
CA GLY A 30 3.13 -11.21 0.21
C GLY A 30 3.23 -12.27 -0.89
N TRP A 31 2.57 -13.42 -0.70
CA TRP A 31 2.53 -14.48 -1.72
C TRP A 31 1.89 -14.04 -3.03
N LEU A 32 0.78 -13.31 -2.96
CA LEU A 32 0.15 -12.75 -4.15
C LEU A 32 1.09 -11.79 -4.88
N SER A 33 1.85 -10.99 -4.15
CA SER A 33 2.82 -10.05 -4.73
C SER A 33 4.03 -10.77 -5.36
N VAL A 34 4.50 -11.88 -4.77
CA VAL A 34 5.52 -12.74 -5.37
C VAL A 34 5.02 -13.30 -6.70
N PHE A 35 3.83 -13.91 -6.68
CA PHE A 35 3.23 -14.51 -7.88
C PHE A 35 2.99 -13.46 -8.98
N ALA A 36 2.35 -12.34 -8.63
CA ALA A 36 2.08 -11.25 -9.56
C ALA A 36 3.39 -10.63 -10.10
N GLY A 37 4.40 -10.44 -9.25
CA GLY A 37 5.71 -9.96 -9.65
C GLY A 37 6.36 -10.88 -10.67
N PHE A 38 6.44 -12.17 -10.36
CA PHE A 38 7.03 -13.16 -11.25
C PHE A 38 6.29 -13.25 -12.60
N VAL A 39 4.97 -13.40 -12.57
CA VAL A 39 4.15 -13.51 -13.79
C VAL A 39 4.22 -12.24 -14.64
N SER A 40 4.19 -11.05 -14.02
CA SER A 40 4.31 -9.80 -14.77
C SER A 40 5.70 -9.60 -15.37
N GLY A 41 6.76 -9.90 -14.63
CA GLY A 41 8.14 -9.83 -15.13
C GLY A 41 8.40 -10.82 -16.26
N ALA A 42 7.99 -12.08 -16.06
CA ALA A 42 8.10 -13.11 -17.07
C ALA A 42 7.25 -12.77 -18.31
N GLY A 43 5.99 -12.40 -18.12
CA GLY A 43 5.07 -12.04 -19.22
C GLY A 43 5.57 -10.85 -20.05
N LEU A 44 6.09 -9.81 -19.40
CA LEU A 44 6.65 -8.65 -20.10
C LEU A 44 7.92 -9.02 -20.88
N ALA A 45 8.82 -9.80 -20.28
CA ALA A 45 10.01 -10.30 -20.96
C ALA A 45 9.68 -11.25 -22.12
N PHE A 46 8.75 -12.20 -21.93
CA PHE A 46 8.28 -13.10 -23.00
C PHE A 46 7.65 -12.34 -24.16
N SER A 47 6.81 -11.34 -23.85
CA SER A 47 6.17 -10.49 -24.85
C SER A 47 7.21 -9.67 -25.62
N PHE A 48 8.17 -9.07 -24.91
CA PHE A 48 9.24 -8.28 -25.53
C PHE A 48 10.19 -9.14 -26.39
N LEU A 49 10.52 -10.35 -25.92
CA LEU A 49 11.38 -11.31 -26.60
C LEU A 49 10.63 -12.20 -27.61
N SER A 50 9.39 -11.84 -27.96
CA SER A 50 8.62 -12.57 -28.97
C SER A 50 9.23 -12.33 -30.36
N TYR A 51 10.14 -13.22 -30.76
CA TYR A 51 10.79 -13.19 -32.06
C TYR A 51 9.82 -13.65 -33.16
N SER A 52 9.57 -12.79 -34.15
CA SER A 52 8.72 -13.10 -35.33
C SER A 52 9.53 -13.61 -36.54
N GLY A 53 10.79 -14.01 -36.38
CA GLY A 53 11.61 -14.51 -37.50
C GLY A 53 12.22 -13.42 -38.40
N LYS A 54 11.79 -12.17 -38.28
CA LYS A 54 12.12 -11.10 -39.25
C LYS A 54 13.04 -10.00 -38.71
N ASN A 55 13.07 -9.75 -37.40
CA ASN A 55 13.85 -8.66 -36.80
C ASN A 55 14.53 -9.14 -35.51
N PRO A 56 15.85 -8.96 -35.34
CA PRO A 56 16.53 -9.28 -34.09
C PRO A 56 16.02 -8.38 -32.95
N VAL A 57 16.17 -8.88 -31.72
CA VAL A 57 15.73 -8.16 -30.51
C VAL A 57 16.68 -7.00 -30.24
N ASN A 58 16.13 -5.80 -30.10
CA ASN A 58 16.93 -4.61 -29.80
C ASN A 58 17.39 -4.61 -28.33
N VAL A 59 18.70 -4.79 -28.12
CA VAL A 59 19.37 -4.77 -26.82
C VAL A 59 19.18 -3.44 -26.09
N SER A 60 19.28 -2.31 -26.80
CA SER A 60 19.12 -0.97 -26.20
C SER A 60 17.73 -0.81 -25.61
N ALA A 61 16.71 -1.30 -26.31
CA ALA A 61 15.31 -1.25 -25.85
C ALA A 61 15.08 -2.21 -24.67
N TYR A 62 15.66 -3.41 -24.70
CA TYR A 62 15.64 -4.33 -23.56
C TYR A 62 16.28 -3.67 -22.33
N PHE A 63 17.48 -3.12 -22.47
CA PHE A 63 18.23 -2.49 -21.39
C PHE A 63 17.48 -1.27 -20.84
N ALA A 64 16.90 -0.44 -21.70
CA ALA A 64 16.10 0.70 -21.26
C ALA A 64 14.89 0.26 -20.42
N LEU A 65 14.12 -0.72 -20.91
CA LEU A 65 12.89 -1.17 -20.26
C LEU A 65 13.16 -1.95 -18.96
N PHE A 66 14.06 -2.94 -19.01
CA PHE A 66 14.29 -3.86 -17.90
C PHE A 66 15.41 -3.44 -16.95
N VAL A 67 16.25 -2.47 -17.30
CA VAL A 67 17.34 -2.02 -16.44
C VAL A 67 17.20 -0.54 -16.07
N LEU A 68 17.18 0.37 -17.06
CA LEU A 68 17.18 1.81 -16.77
C LEU A 68 15.95 2.28 -15.99
N VAL A 69 14.75 1.79 -16.34
CA VAL A 69 13.53 2.09 -15.56
C VAL A 69 13.68 1.65 -14.10
N GLN A 70 14.28 0.49 -13.86
CA GLN A 70 14.48 -0.02 -12.50
C GLN A 70 15.50 0.81 -11.72
N VAL A 71 16.63 1.15 -12.36
CA VAL A 71 17.65 2.01 -11.78
C VAL A 71 17.05 3.38 -11.42
N ALA A 72 16.26 3.98 -12.31
CA ALA A 72 15.59 5.24 -12.04
C ALA A 72 14.65 5.15 -10.82
N LEU A 73 13.89 4.07 -10.69
CA LEU A 73 13.02 3.83 -9.52
C LEU A 73 13.83 3.66 -8.23
N ILE A 74 14.94 2.91 -8.28
CA ILE A 74 15.84 2.71 -7.14
C ILE A 74 16.48 4.03 -6.71
N LEU A 75 16.94 4.84 -7.67
CA LEU A 75 17.50 6.17 -7.40
C LEU A 75 16.44 7.11 -6.82
N ALA A 76 15.21 7.08 -7.32
CA ALA A 76 14.11 7.87 -6.78
C ALA A 76 13.81 7.48 -5.32
N LEU A 77 13.71 6.18 -5.02
CA LEU A 77 13.50 5.68 -3.65
C LEU A 77 14.64 6.10 -2.71
N THR A 78 15.89 5.96 -3.18
CA THR A 78 17.08 6.35 -2.42
C THR A 78 17.13 7.86 -2.17
N GLY A 79 16.88 8.65 -3.21
CA GLY A 79 16.85 10.12 -3.13
C GLY A 79 15.78 10.61 -2.18
N ILE A 80 14.57 10.04 -2.21
CA ILE A 80 13.50 10.34 -1.26
C ILE A 80 13.92 9.98 0.17
N TYR A 81 14.55 8.83 0.38
CA TYR A 81 15.04 8.41 1.69
C TYR A 81 16.13 9.36 2.23
N LEU A 82 17.14 9.70 1.43
CA LEU A 82 18.24 10.58 1.81
C LEU A 82 17.77 12.02 2.06
N TYR A 83 16.96 12.58 1.16
CA TYR A 83 16.36 13.92 1.34
C TYR A 83 15.65 14.03 2.68
N ARG A 84 14.87 13.00 3.05
CA ARG A 84 14.14 12.97 4.32
C ARG A 84 15.07 12.85 5.53
N LYS A 85 16.11 12.04 5.42
CA LYS A 85 17.12 11.87 6.47
C LYS A 85 17.86 13.19 6.73
N VAL A 86 18.26 13.90 5.69
CA VAL A 86 18.98 15.20 5.78
C VAL A 86 18.07 16.31 6.33
N MET A 87 16.83 16.39 5.84
CA MET A 87 15.89 17.45 6.25
C MET A 87 15.23 17.22 7.60
N GLY A 88 15.54 16.11 8.30
CA GLY A 88 14.88 15.73 9.56
C GLY A 88 13.37 15.52 9.41
N LYS A 89 12.84 15.40 8.19
CA LYS A 89 11.41 15.33 7.92
C LYS A 89 10.89 13.92 8.12
N THR A 90 9.88 13.79 8.97
CA THR A 90 9.14 12.53 9.13
C THR A 90 8.35 12.21 7.87
N LEU A 91 8.03 10.92 7.67
CA LEU A 91 7.34 10.42 6.48
C LEU A 91 6.01 11.15 6.24
N ALA A 92 5.32 11.47 7.34
CA ALA A 92 4.04 12.20 7.37
C ALA A 92 4.11 13.63 6.81
N GLY A 93 5.28 14.28 6.83
CA GLY A 93 5.49 15.62 6.29
C GLY A 93 5.77 15.67 4.79
N SER A 94 5.95 14.51 4.12
CA SER A 94 6.38 14.48 2.71
C SER A 94 5.23 14.69 1.72
N LEU A 95 5.52 15.38 0.63
CA LEU A 95 4.60 15.58 -0.49
C LEU A 95 4.23 14.24 -1.15
N VAL A 96 5.21 13.32 -1.21
CA VAL A 96 5.03 11.93 -1.67
C VAL A 96 4.03 11.19 -0.79
N TYR A 97 4.14 11.26 0.55
CA TYR A 97 3.16 10.67 1.46
C TYR A 97 1.78 11.26 1.26
N ARG A 98 1.65 12.58 1.09
CA ARG A 98 0.36 13.23 0.81
C ARG A 98 -0.24 12.78 -0.53
N MET A 99 0.59 12.56 -1.55
CA MET A 99 0.12 12.04 -2.84
C MET A 99 -0.29 10.58 -2.74
N LEU A 100 0.52 9.73 -2.09
CA LEU A 100 0.18 8.33 -1.84
C LEU A 100 -1.08 8.19 -0.96
N SER A 101 -1.23 9.00 0.08
CA SER A 101 -2.41 8.98 0.95
C SER A 101 -3.65 9.43 0.19
N ARG A 102 -3.55 10.44 -0.69
CA ARG A 102 -4.65 10.86 -1.57
C ARG A 102 -5.00 9.78 -2.61
N ALA A 103 -4.00 9.15 -3.21
CA ALA A 103 -4.21 8.06 -4.17
C ALA A 103 -4.87 6.85 -3.49
N PHE A 104 -4.41 6.49 -2.28
CA PHE A 104 -5.00 5.44 -1.47
C PHE A 104 -6.46 5.76 -1.10
N LEU A 105 -6.75 6.98 -0.66
CA LEU A 105 -8.13 7.43 -0.38
C LEU A 105 -9.01 7.34 -1.63
N ARG A 106 -8.53 7.79 -2.80
CA ARG A 106 -9.26 7.64 -4.07
C ARG A 106 -9.50 6.18 -4.44
N LEU A 107 -8.53 5.30 -4.22
CA LEU A 107 -8.69 3.88 -4.47
C LEU A 107 -9.78 3.29 -3.56
N THR A 108 -9.77 3.65 -2.27
CA THR A 108 -10.85 3.23 -1.35
C THR A 108 -12.20 3.76 -1.77
N GLU A 109 -12.28 5.02 -2.24
CA GLU A 109 -13.53 5.58 -2.78
C GLU A 109 -13.98 4.89 -4.07
N LEU A 110 -13.06 4.50 -4.96
CA LEU A 110 -13.39 3.77 -6.19
C LEU A 110 -13.89 2.37 -5.90
N ILE A 111 -13.26 1.66 -4.96
CA ILE A 111 -13.68 0.34 -4.48
C ILE A 111 -15.04 0.46 -3.77
N GLU A 112 -15.24 1.51 -2.96
CA GLU A 112 -16.52 1.76 -2.29
C GLU A 112 -17.63 2.07 -3.30
N ARG A 113 -17.38 2.94 -4.27
CA ARG A 113 -18.34 3.27 -5.33
C ARG A 113 -18.70 2.05 -6.20
N LYS A 114 -17.73 1.18 -6.51
CA LYS A 114 -17.96 0.00 -7.37
C LYS A 114 -18.41 -1.26 -6.63
N GLY A 115 -18.06 -1.42 -5.36
CA GLY A 115 -18.26 -2.65 -4.58
C GLY A 115 -19.30 -2.55 -3.46
N ILE A 116 -19.53 -1.36 -2.90
CA ILE A 116 -20.40 -1.20 -1.71
C ILE A 116 -21.87 -0.92 -2.08
N SER A 117 -22.19 -0.61 -3.34
CA SER A 117 -23.59 -0.50 -3.80
C SER A 117 -24.37 -1.83 -3.77
N ARG A 118 -23.68 -2.97 -3.60
CA ARG A 118 -24.29 -4.31 -3.49
C ARG A 118 -24.36 -4.85 -2.06
N ILE A 119 -23.97 -4.06 -1.05
CA ILE A 119 -23.82 -4.52 0.34
C ILE A 119 -24.85 -3.84 1.25
N SER A 120 -25.47 -4.63 2.16
CA SER A 120 -26.43 -4.17 3.17
C SER A 120 -25.94 -2.95 3.97
N ALA A 121 -26.88 -2.04 4.29
CA ALA A 121 -26.63 -0.79 5.01
C ALA A 121 -25.95 -0.98 6.37
N GLU A 122 -26.13 -2.13 7.01
CA GLU A 122 -25.50 -2.47 8.29
C GLU A 122 -23.99 -2.74 8.14
N LYS A 123 -23.61 -3.51 7.11
CA LYS A 123 -22.20 -3.72 6.75
C LYS A 123 -21.55 -2.40 6.33
N ARG A 124 -22.26 -1.51 5.63
CA ARG A 124 -21.75 -0.18 5.24
C ARG A 124 -21.38 0.68 6.46
N ARG A 125 -22.18 0.66 7.53
CA ARG A 125 -21.87 1.36 8.80
C ARG A 125 -20.69 0.74 9.54
N GLN A 126 -20.56 -0.58 9.53
CA GLN A 126 -19.39 -1.26 10.11
C GLN A 126 -18.10 -0.91 9.34
N TRP A 127 -18.17 -0.86 8.00
CA TRP A 127 -17.05 -0.44 7.15
C TRP A 127 -16.62 1.01 7.39
N SER A 128 -17.56 1.95 7.54
CA SER A 128 -17.20 3.35 7.82
C SER A 128 -16.57 3.54 9.20
N ALA A 129 -17.02 2.78 10.21
CA ALA A 129 -16.42 2.76 11.54
C ALA A 129 -14.99 2.17 11.52
N LEU A 130 -14.78 1.06 10.81
CA LEU A 130 -13.46 0.44 10.63
C LEU A 130 -12.51 1.35 9.82
N ALA A 131 -13.02 1.99 8.76
CA ALA A 131 -12.25 2.95 7.96
C ALA A 131 -11.85 4.20 8.77
N GLY A 132 -12.72 4.66 9.67
CA GLY A 132 -12.41 5.76 10.61
C GLY A 132 -11.28 5.39 11.58
N GLY A 133 -11.33 4.19 12.17
CA GLY A 133 -10.26 3.66 13.02
C GLY A 133 -8.94 3.49 12.28
N TRP A 134 -8.99 3.02 11.02
CA TRP A 134 -7.83 2.87 10.16
C TRP A 134 -7.17 4.21 9.81
N ARG A 135 -7.96 5.24 9.48
CA ARG A 135 -7.44 6.60 9.22
C ARG A 135 -6.76 7.19 10.46
N ALA A 136 -7.34 7.00 11.64
CA ALA A 136 -6.74 7.46 12.90
C ALA A 136 -5.41 6.73 13.22
N LEU A 137 -5.36 5.42 12.93
CA LEU A 137 -4.14 4.61 13.10
C LEU A 137 -3.06 5.03 12.09
N GLN A 138 -3.42 5.30 10.83
CA GLN A 138 -2.51 5.82 9.80
C GLN A 138 -1.92 7.18 10.17
N GLN A 139 -2.72 8.10 10.74
CA GLN A 139 -2.19 9.40 11.16
C GLN A 139 -1.20 9.29 12.34
N ARG A 140 -1.41 8.31 13.22
CA ARG A 140 -0.61 8.16 14.45
C ARG A 140 0.62 7.27 14.29
N TYR A 141 0.55 6.24 13.44
CA TYR A 141 1.61 5.24 13.25
C TYR A 141 1.96 5.02 11.76
N GLY A 142 1.67 5.98 10.88
CA GLY A 142 1.79 5.84 9.43
C GLY A 142 3.14 5.33 8.93
N THR A 143 4.25 5.73 9.58
CA THR A 143 5.59 5.25 9.22
C THR A 143 5.80 3.75 9.52
N LEU A 144 5.19 3.23 10.59
CA LEU A 144 5.25 1.81 10.95
C LEU A 144 4.35 0.98 10.03
N LEU A 145 3.16 1.51 9.70
CA LEU A 145 2.21 0.82 8.82
C LEU A 145 2.67 0.74 7.37
N LEU A 146 3.50 1.66 6.89
CA LEU A 146 4.01 1.65 5.51
C LEU A 146 5.16 0.67 5.28
N ARG A 147 5.84 0.20 6.33
CA ARG A 147 7.00 -0.70 6.20
C ARG A 147 6.65 -2.07 5.61
N PRO A 148 5.60 -2.77 6.07
CA PRO A 148 5.19 -4.02 5.44
C PRO A 148 4.87 -3.84 3.95
N PHE A 149 4.23 -2.74 3.55
CA PHE A 149 3.96 -2.46 2.15
C PHE A 149 5.23 -2.16 1.35
N PHE A 150 6.22 -1.47 1.94
CA PHE A 150 7.54 -1.31 1.32
C PHE A 150 8.22 -2.66 1.10
N LEU A 151 8.22 -3.56 2.11
CA LEU A 151 8.79 -4.90 1.97
C LEU A 151 8.09 -5.71 0.89
N ILE A 152 6.76 -5.65 0.83
CA ILE A 152 5.98 -6.33 -0.21
C ILE A 152 6.28 -5.75 -1.60
N ALA A 153 6.46 -4.43 -1.72
CA ALA A 153 6.87 -3.82 -2.99
C ALA A 153 8.28 -4.25 -3.41
N GLN A 154 9.22 -4.41 -2.47
CA GLN A 154 10.55 -4.95 -2.79
C GLN A 154 10.48 -6.43 -3.16
N LEU A 155 9.64 -7.22 -2.48
CA LEU A 155 9.41 -8.62 -2.79
C LEU A 155 8.80 -8.81 -4.19
N PHE A 156 7.80 -7.99 -4.53
CA PHE A 156 7.28 -7.89 -5.90
C PHE A 156 8.40 -7.60 -6.90
N GLY A 157 9.24 -6.61 -6.62
CA GLY A 157 10.35 -6.25 -7.50
C GLY A 157 11.42 -7.34 -7.63
N LEU A 158 11.71 -8.07 -6.55
CA LEU A 158 12.59 -9.25 -6.57
C LEU A 158 12.01 -10.33 -7.48
N SER A 159 10.74 -10.69 -7.27
CA SER A 159 10.05 -11.70 -8.08
C SER A 159 9.91 -11.27 -9.54
N PHE A 160 9.69 -9.98 -9.81
CA PHE A 160 9.69 -9.41 -11.17
C PHE A 160 11.02 -9.64 -11.87
N ASN A 161 12.14 -9.32 -11.23
CA ASN A 161 13.45 -9.59 -11.81
C ASN A 161 13.71 -11.08 -11.99
N GLY A 162 13.27 -11.91 -11.04
CA GLY A 162 13.31 -13.36 -11.18
C GLY A 162 12.53 -13.85 -12.42
N GLY A 163 11.34 -13.29 -12.66
CA GLY A 163 10.53 -13.56 -13.85
C GLY A 163 11.20 -13.11 -15.15
N VAL A 164 11.78 -11.90 -15.18
CA VAL A 164 12.52 -11.39 -16.35
C VAL A 164 13.73 -12.28 -16.68
N LEU A 165 14.52 -12.66 -15.67
CA LEU A 165 15.68 -13.55 -15.84
C LEU A 165 15.25 -14.93 -16.32
N ALA A 166 14.24 -15.53 -15.69
CA ALA A 166 13.71 -16.83 -16.08
C ALA A 166 13.19 -16.82 -17.53
N ALA A 167 12.38 -15.83 -17.90
CA ALA A 167 11.87 -15.69 -19.25
C ALA A 167 12.99 -15.47 -20.28
N THR A 168 13.99 -14.64 -19.95
CA THR A 168 15.14 -14.39 -20.83
C THR A 168 15.93 -15.67 -21.06
N LEU A 169 16.25 -16.42 -20.00
CA LEU A 169 16.99 -17.68 -20.12
C LEU A 169 16.19 -18.75 -20.87
N LEU A 170 14.90 -18.92 -20.57
CA LEU A 170 14.03 -19.86 -21.29
C LEU A 170 13.95 -19.53 -22.79
N LYS A 171 13.88 -18.25 -23.11
CA LYS A 171 13.84 -17.78 -24.49
C LYS A 171 15.17 -18.01 -25.23
N VAL A 172 16.29 -17.73 -24.58
CA VAL A 172 17.63 -17.94 -25.14
C VAL A 172 17.89 -19.42 -25.40
N VAL A 173 17.56 -20.28 -24.43
CA VAL A 173 17.78 -21.73 -24.54
C VAL A 173 16.80 -22.39 -25.51
N GLY A 174 15.55 -21.91 -25.57
CA GLY A 174 14.48 -22.58 -26.30
C GLY A 174 14.15 -22.05 -27.71
N PHE A 175 14.54 -20.82 -28.07
CA PHE A 175 13.99 -20.12 -29.24
C PHE A 175 15.01 -19.45 -30.17
N ASP A 176 16.31 -19.78 -30.05
CA ASP A 176 17.42 -19.23 -30.87
C ASP A 176 17.27 -17.71 -31.13
N ILE A 177 17.27 -16.93 -30.05
CA ILE A 177 17.06 -15.49 -30.13
C ILE A 177 18.34 -14.80 -30.56
N ALA A 178 18.20 -14.00 -31.61
CA ALA A 178 19.24 -13.13 -32.10
C ALA A 178 19.09 -11.72 -31.49
N PHE A 179 20.10 -11.24 -30.77
CA PHE A 179 20.14 -9.89 -30.19
C PHE A 179 21.01 -8.95 -31.03
N GLY A 180 20.50 -7.75 -31.31
CA GLY A 180 21.25 -6.70 -31.98
C GLY A 180 21.04 -5.36 -31.28
N TRP A 181 21.96 -4.41 -31.44
CA TRP A 181 21.76 -3.07 -30.92
C TRP A 181 21.46 -2.10 -32.06
N GLN A 182 20.60 -1.15 -31.74
CA GLN A 182 20.33 0.01 -32.57
C GLN A 182 20.13 1.20 -31.65
N THR A 183 20.59 2.37 -32.08
CA THR A 183 20.25 3.65 -31.46
C THR A 183 19.82 4.63 -32.54
N SER A 184 18.88 5.51 -32.21
CA SER A 184 18.46 6.60 -33.08
C SER A 184 19.53 7.67 -33.23
N LEU A 185 20.48 7.72 -32.28
CA LEU A 185 21.66 8.59 -32.35
C LEU A 185 22.76 7.88 -33.14
N GLN A 186 23.48 8.60 -34.00
CA GLN A 186 24.64 8.05 -34.72
C GLN A 186 25.82 7.87 -33.76
N VAL A 187 25.80 6.76 -33.01
CA VAL A 187 26.86 6.37 -32.07
C VAL A 187 27.72 5.30 -32.71
N SER A 188 29.05 5.43 -32.59
CA SER A 188 30.00 4.44 -33.11
C SER A 188 29.97 3.15 -32.29
N GLY A 189 30.28 2.00 -32.92
CA GLY A 189 30.39 0.72 -32.22
C GLY A 189 31.43 0.73 -31.10
N GLU A 190 32.51 1.52 -31.23
CA GLU A 190 33.50 1.71 -30.17
C GLU A 190 32.93 2.40 -28.93
N ALA A 191 32.08 3.41 -29.12
CA ALA A 191 31.43 4.10 -28.01
C ALA A 191 30.45 3.18 -27.28
N VAL A 192 29.71 2.34 -28.03
CA VAL A 192 28.84 1.31 -27.44
C VAL A 192 29.65 0.29 -26.66
N HIS A 193 30.75 -0.21 -27.21
CA HIS A 193 31.62 -1.17 -26.52
C HIS A 193 32.20 -0.58 -25.22
N LYS A 194 32.69 0.67 -25.25
CA LYS A 194 33.18 1.37 -24.05
C LYS A 194 32.06 1.51 -23.00
N LEU A 195 30.86 1.88 -23.42
CA LEU A 195 29.71 2.00 -22.51
C LEU A 195 29.34 0.66 -21.88
N VAL A 196 29.28 -0.40 -22.68
CA VAL A 196 28.99 -1.77 -22.24
C VAL A 196 30.07 -2.26 -21.26
N ALA A 197 31.33 -1.96 -21.51
CA ALA A 197 32.45 -2.28 -20.61
C ALA A 197 32.33 -1.56 -19.25
N VAL A 198 31.92 -0.29 -19.24
CA VAL A 198 31.67 0.45 -17.99
C VAL A 198 30.49 -0.15 -17.23
N ILE A 199 29.40 -0.46 -17.94
CA ILE A 199 28.21 -1.07 -17.34
C ILE A 199 28.53 -2.47 -16.79
N SER A 200 29.43 -3.21 -17.41
CA SER A 200 29.79 -4.58 -16.99
C SER A 200 30.83 -4.65 -15.86
N LEU A 201 31.34 -3.51 -15.36
CA LEU A 201 32.29 -3.47 -14.24
C LEU A 201 31.91 -4.32 -13.02
N PRO A 202 30.62 -4.43 -12.59
CA PRO A 202 30.29 -5.21 -11.41
C PRO A 202 30.53 -6.72 -11.54
N TRP A 203 30.59 -7.27 -12.76
CA TRP A 203 30.73 -8.71 -13.02
C TRP A 203 31.87 -9.09 -13.96
N SER A 204 32.36 -8.17 -14.79
CA SER A 204 33.37 -8.45 -15.82
C SER A 204 34.69 -9.01 -15.28
N TRP A 205 35.05 -8.66 -14.04
CA TRP A 205 36.22 -9.21 -13.35
C TRP A 205 36.08 -10.70 -12.99
N ALA A 206 34.85 -11.19 -12.81
CA ALA A 206 34.57 -12.59 -12.46
C ALA A 206 34.15 -13.41 -13.69
N VAL A 207 33.40 -12.78 -14.61
CA VAL A 207 32.85 -13.44 -15.80
C VAL A 207 33.12 -12.55 -17.03
N PRO A 208 34.31 -12.65 -17.63
CA PRO A 208 34.67 -11.87 -18.83
C PRO A 208 33.75 -12.16 -20.02
N ALA A 209 33.26 -13.39 -20.15
CA ALA A 209 32.26 -13.80 -21.13
C ALA A 209 30.89 -13.11 -20.94
N GLY A 210 30.69 -12.43 -19.81
CA GLY A 210 29.51 -11.61 -19.52
C GLY A 210 29.47 -10.26 -20.25
N CYS A 211 30.45 -9.98 -21.12
CA CYS A 211 30.57 -8.74 -21.87
C CYS A 211 30.88 -9.05 -23.34
N PRO A 212 30.11 -8.52 -24.31
CA PRO A 212 30.42 -8.69 -25.73
C PRO A 212 31.71 -7.94 -26.10
N THR A 213 32.51 -8.57 -26.95
CA THR A 213 33.75 -7.99 -27.51
C THR A 213 33.46 -6.91 -28.54
N LEU A 214 34.45 -6.09 -28.89
CA LEU A 214 34.29 -5.03 -29.88
C LEU A 214 33.79 -5.54 -31.24
N SER A 215 34.31 -6.69 -31.71
CA SER A 215 33.87 -7.31 -32.96
C SER A 215 32.41 -7.74 -32.89
N GLN A 216 32.00 -8.34 -31.77
CA GLN A 216 30.60 -8.74 -31.54
C GLN A 216 29.65 -7.54 -31.48
N VAL A 217 30.09 -6.43 -30.87
CA VAL A 217 29.32 -5.18 -30.85
C VAL A 217 29.21 -4.62 -32.26
N GLN A 218 30.28 -4.55 -33.03
CA GLN A 218 30.21 -4.04 -34.41
C GLN A 218 29.38 -4.94 -35.32
N GLY A 219 29.52 -6.27 -35.19
CA GLY A 219 28.78 -7.28 -35.97
C GLY A 219 27.29 -7.37 -35.63
N SER A 220 26.87 -6.94 -34.44
CA SER A 220 25.46 -6.93 -34.02
C SER A 220 24.75 -5.59 -34.22
N GLN A 221 25.37 -4.62 -34.91
CA GLN A 221 24.75 -3.34 -35.21
C GLN A 221 23.66 -3.46 -36.29
N MET A 222 22.42 -3.14 -35.92
CA MET A 222 21.27 -3.19 -36.84
C MET A 222 21.20 -1.90 -37.68
N VAL A 223 21.70 -1.93 -38.92
CA VAL A 223 21.65 -0.79 -39.86
C VAL A 223 20.43 -0.90 -40.77
N LEU A 224 19.46 0.03 -40.65
CA LEU A 224 18.22 0.03 -41.44
C LEU A 224 18.44 0.02 -42.97
N LYS A 225 19.56 0.57 -43.45
CA LYS A 225 19.81 0.80 -44.89
C LYS A 225 20.34 -0.43 -45.66
N ASN A 226 20.96 -1.40 -45.00
CA ASN A 226 21.70 -2.48 -45.70
C ASN A 226 21.03 -3.86 -45.59
N GLY A 227 19.85 -3.95 -44.99
CA GLY A 227 19.18 -5.23 -44.75
C GLY A 227 19.89 -6.09 -43.69
N ILE A 228 19.14 -7.02 -43.10
CA ILE A 228 19.56 -7.87 -41.98
C ILE A 228 20.53 -8.99 -42.44
N TYR A 229 20.96 -8.99 -43.71
CA TYR A 229 21.62 -10.11 -44.37
C TYR A 229 23.12 -10.27 -44.08
N HIS A 230 23.77 -9.33 -43.38
CA HIS A 230 25.20 -9.41 -43.03
C HIS A 230 25.48 -9.69 -41.54
N LEU A 231 24.46 -10.00 -40.74
CA LEU A 231 24.65 -10.31 -39.32
C LEU A 231 25.15 -11.75 -39.14
N ILE A 232 26.35 -11.91 -38.57
CA ILE A 232 26.93 -13.22 -38.22
C ILE A 232 26.18 -13.74 -36.99
N THR A 233 25.44 -14.85 -37.12
CA THR A 233 24.56 -15.41 -36.07
C THR A 233 25.28 -15.62 -34.72
N SER A 234 26.58 -15.95 -34.75
CA SER A 234 27.41 -16.13 -33.55
C SER A 234 27.56 -14.86 -32.71
N ASP A 235 27.55 -13.68 -33.32
CA ASP A 235 27.73 -12.41 -32.62
C ASP A 235 26.43 -11.95 -31.94
N LEU A 236 25.28 -12.44 -32.41
CA LEU A 236 23.96 -12.02 -31.93
C LEU A 236 23.57 -12.76 -30.64
N VAL A 237 24.14 -13.94 -30.39
CA VAL A 237 23.96 -14.68 -29.13
C VAL A 237 24.84 -14.11 -28.01
N SER A 238 25.85 -13.29 -28.31
CA SER A 238 26.81 -12.78 -27.32
C SER A 238 26.22 -11.84 -26.24
N TRP A 239 25.01 -11.31 -26.45
CA TRP A 239 24.42 -10.29 -25.59
C TRP A 239 23.62 -10.84 -24.40
N TRP A 240 23.14 -12.08 -24.45
CA TRP A 240 22.31 -12.60 -23.36
C TRP A 240 23.01 -12.64 -21.99
N PRO A 241 24.32 -12.97 -21.88
CA PRO A 241 24.99 -12.94 -20.58
C PRO A 241 25.01 -11.52 -20.01
N PHE A 242 25.35 -10.55 -20.86
CA PHE A 242 25.37 -9.13 -20.49
C PHE A 242 23.99 -8.66 -19.98
N LEU A 243 22.92 -9.01 -20.70
CA LEU A 243 21.56 -8.63 -20.31
C LEU A 243 21.14 -9.28 -18.98
N CYS A 244 21.44 -10.57 -18.79
CA CYS A 244 21.16 -11.28 -17.54
C CYS A 244 21.93 -10.66 -16.36
N PHE A 245 23.23 -10.39 -16.51
CA PHE A 245 24.00 -9.74 -15.46
C PHE A 245 23.54 -8.30 -15.19
N ALA A 246 23.14 -7.55 -16.22
CA ALA A 246 22.59 -6.22 -16.03
C ALA A 246 21.30 -6.24 -15.20
N VAL A 247 20.36 -7.13 -15.51
CA VAL A 247 19.13 -7.31 -14.72
C VAL A 247 19.46 -7.78 -13.29
N PHE A 248 20.42 -8.68 -13.13
CA PHE A 248 20.85 -9.17 -11.83
C PHE A 248 21.48 -8.05 -10.96
N CYS A 249 22.52 -7.38 -11.47
CA CYS A 249 23.30 -6.40 -10.71
C CYS A 249 22.57 -5.07 -10.49
N TYR A 250 21.79 -4.61 -11.47
CA TYR A 250 21.13 -3.30 -11.41
C TYR A 250 19.63 -3.37 -11.07
N GLY A 251 19.00 -4.52 -11.24
CA GLY A 251 17.59 -4.75 -10.92
C GLY A 251 17.41 -5.56 -9.64
N LEU A 252 17.90 -6.81 -9.63
CA LEU A 252 17.64 -7.78 -8.57
C LEU A 252 18.41 -7.48 -7.28
N LEU A 253 19.73 -7.28 -7.39
CA LEU A 253 20.62 -7.12 -6.23
C LEU A 253 20.29 -5.87 -5.39
N PRO A 254 20.05 -4.67 -5.94
CA PRO A 254 19.69 -3.51 -5.14
C PRO A 254 18.35 -3.69 -4.41
N ARG A 255 17.39 -4.40 -5.03
CA ARG A 255 16.12 -4.72 -4.39
C ARG A 255 16.28 -5.71 -3.24
N LEU A 256 17.18 -6.69 -3.39
CA LEU A 256 17.53 -7.60 -2.29
C LEU A 256 18.12 -6.81 -1.12
N ILE A 257 19.05 -5.90 -1.40
CA ILE A 257 19.64 -5.02 -0.38
C ILE A 257 18.55 -4.20 0.32
N PHE A 258 17.63 -3.59 -0.42
CA PHE A 258 16.53 -2.81 0.15
C PHE A 258 15.56 -3.65 0.97
N PHE A 259 15.27 -4.87 0.53
CA PHE A 259 14.42 -5.81 1.25
C PHE A 259 15.05 -6.22 2.58
N LEU A 260 16.32 -6.67 2.55
CA LEU A 260 17.06 -7.06 3.76
C LEU A 260 17.24 -5.88 4.72
N TYR A 261 17.56 -4.70 4.20
CA TYR A 261 17.65 -3.48 5.01
C TYR A 261 16.30 -3.11 5.64
N GLY A 262 15.20 -3.26 4.90
CA GLY A 262 13.85 -3.06 5.41
C GLY A 262 13.50 -4.04 6.53
N LEU A 263 13.86 -5.32 6.38
CA LEU A 263 13.67 -6.34 7.40
C LEU A 263 14.45 -6.00 8.67
N PHE A 264 15.73 -5.63 8.52
CA PHE A 264 16.58 -5.22 9.63
C PHE A 264 15.98 -4.04 10.40
N LEU A 265 15.55 -2.99 9.69
CA LEU A 265 14.92 -1.83 10.33
C LEU A 265 13.61 -2.16 11.01
N GLN A 266 12.81 -3.08 10.45
CA GLN A 266 11.56 -3.53 11.06
C GLN A 266 11.82 -4.30 12.36
N HIS A 267 12.79 -5.22 12.36
CA HIS A 267 13.16 -5.98 13.55
C HIS A 267 13.66 -5.04 14.65
N ARG A 268 14.57 -4.11 14.31
CA ARG A 268 15.13 -3.16 15.27
C ARG A 268 14.05 -2.31 15.94
N GLU A 269 13.06 -1.84 15.19
CA GLU A 269 11.99 -1.01 15.74
C GLU A 269 10.98 -1.79 16.56
N LEU A 270 10.63 -3.01 16.14
CA LEU A 270 9.77 -3.89 16.92
C LEU A 270 10.43 -4.29 18.25
N SER A 271 11.75 -4.53 18.25
CA SER A 271 12.52 -4.79 19.47
C SER A 271 12.66 -3.57 20.38
N ALA A 272 12.54 -2.35 19.83
CA ALA A 272 12.59 -1.10 20.60
C ALA A 272 11.21 -0.66 21.14
N LEU A 273 10.12 -1.36 20.80
CA LEU A 273 8.80 -1.08 21.35
C LEU A 273 8.74 -1.56 22.80
N ASP A 274 8.99 -0.63 23.72
CA ASP A 274 8.82 -0.87 25.14
C ASP A 274 7.34 -0.76 25.53
N PHE A 275 6.70 -1.93 25.72
CA PHE A 275 5.32 -2.04 26.18
C PHE A 275 5.12 -1.62 27.64
N ASP A 276 6.20 -1.27 28.35
CA ASP A 276 6.13 -0.92 29.76
C ASP A 276 5.73 0.54 30.03
N HIS A 277 5.51 1.34 28.97
CA HIS A 277 4.95 2.68 29.11
C HIS A 277 3.56 2.64 29.77
N GLY A 278 3.37 3.50 30.79
CA GLY A 278 2.17 3.53 31.64
C GLY A 278 0.83 3.56 30.90
N ARG A 279 0.77 4.12 29.68
CA ARG A 279 -0.42 4.13 28.82
C ARG A 279 -0.79 2.75 28.28
N TYR A 280 0.18 1.92 27.91
CA TYR A 280 -0.06 0.54 27.47
C TYR A 280 -0.42 -0.35 28.65
N ARG A 281 0.24 -0.15 29.81
CA ARG A 281 -0.19 -0.77 31.08
C ARG A 281 -1.62 -0.40 31.46
N GLN A 282 -2.03 0.88 31.31
CA GLN A 282 -3.41 1.30 31.59
C GLN A 282 -4.42 0.65 30.64
N LEU A 283 -4.08 0.54 29.35
CA LEU A 283 -4.93 -0.15 28.38
C LEU A 283 -5.02 -1.64 28.68
N LEU A 284 -3.88 -2.30 28.94
CA LEU A 284 -3.82 -3.71 29.35
C LEU A 284 -4.61 -3.94 30.64
N HIS A 285 -4.49 -3.03 31.60
CA HIS A 285 -5.26 -3.08 32.83
C HIS A 285 -6.75 -2.97 32.52
N ARG A 286 -7.19 -1.99 31.71
CA ARG A 286 -8.60 -1.86 31.30
C ARG A 286 -9.13 -3.08 30.54
N MET A 287 -8.31 -3.71 29.72
CA MET A 287 -8.66 -4.94 29.01
C MET A 287 -8.73 -6.16 29.94
N LYS A 288 -7.94 -6.17 31.02
CA LYS A 288 -7.92 -7.23 32.04
C LYS A 288 -8.92 -7.00 33.17
N THR A 289 -9.40 -5.77 33.37
CA THR A 289 -10.44 -5.48 34.36
C THR A 289 -11.73 -6.18 33.92
N PRO A 290 -12.30 -7.09 34.73
CA PRO A 290 -13.54 -7.77 34.38
C PRO A 290 -14.64 -6.73 34.19
N LEU A 291 -15.40 -6.85 33.10
CA LEU A 291 -16.61 -6.06 32.87
C LEU A 291 -17.65 -6.46 33.93
N VAL A 292 -17.69 -5.71 35.03
CA VAL A 292 -18.73 -5.85 36.04
C VAL A 292 -19.99 -5.25 35.44
N SER A 293 -20.84 -6.12 34.92
CA SER A 293 -22.20 -5.74 34.54
C SER A 293 -22.99 -5.48 35.82
N THR A 294 -23.20 -4.22 36.18
CA THR A 294 -24.24 -3.79 37.13
C THR A 294 -25.61 -3.88 36.48
N ARG A 295 -25.94 -5.05 35.89
CA ARG A 295 -27.33 -5.44 35.77
C ARG A 295 -27.78 -5.72 37.20
N GLY A 296 -28.39 -4.73 37.84
CA GLY A 296 -29.18 -4.97 39.04
C GLY A 296 -30.11 -6.14 38.72
N GLN A 297 -29.99 -7.23 39.48
CA GLN A 297 -31.05 -8.20 39.53
C GLN A 297 -32.28 -7.42 39.97
N ALA A 298 -33.23 -7.21 39.06
CA ALA A 298 -34.57 -6.83 39.46
C ALA A 298 -35.00 -7.92 40.44
N GLU A 299 -35.09 -7.54 41.71
CA GLU A 299 -35.50 -8.38 42.81
C GLU A 299 -36.88 -8.91 42.45
N ASN A 300 -36.92 -10.17 42.03
CA ASN A 300 -38.14 -10.86 41.67
C ASN A 300 -38.89 -11.15 42.98
N GLY A 301 -39.64 -10.16 43.47
CA GLY A 301 -40.30 -10.29 44.77
C GLY A 301 -41.21 -9.16 45.22
N GLN A 302 -41.12 -7.94 44.66
CA GLN A 302 -42.06 -6.87 45.03
C GLN A 302 -43.12 -6.63 43.97
N LYS A 303 -44.27 -7.24 44.25
CA LYS A 303 -45.58 -6.93 43.66
C LYS A 303 -45.73 -5.39 43.60
N PRO A 304 -46.03 -4.80 42.44
CA PRO A 304 -46.28 -3.36 42.36
C PRO A 304 -47.39 -3.01 43.36
N LEU A 305 -47.13 -2.07 44.26
CA LEU A 305 -48.17 -1.47 45.09
C LEU A 305 -49.23 -0.90 44.14
N SER A 306 -50.46 -1.41 44.24
CA SER A 306 -51.60 -0.93 43.47
C SER A 306 -51.70 0.59 43.61
N PRO A 307 -52.07 1.32 42.55
CA PRO A 307 -52.30 2.76 42.64
C PRO A 307 -53.34 3.01 43.73
N ARG A 308 -52.98 3.88 44.68
CA ARG A 308 -53.89 4.38 45.71
C ARG A 308 -55.11 4.97 44.99
N LYS A 309 -56.29 4.38 45.20
CA LYS A 309 -57.57 5.01 44.89
C LYS A 309 -57.59 6.34 45.64
N GLU A 310 -57.57 7.45 44.90
CA GLU A 310 -57.97 8.73 45.46
C GLU A 310 -59.47 8.64 45.74
N ASP A 311 -59.79 8.56 47.03
CA ASP A 311 -61.14 8.72 47.53
C ASP A 311 -61.60 10.16 47.27
N SER A 312 -62.82 10.23 46.74
CA SER A 312 -63.67 11.40 46.51
C SER A 312 -63.74 12.42 47.64
N ALA A 313 -63.67 13.71 47.30
CA ALA A 313 -64.27 14.84 48.04
C ALA A 313 -64.50 16.05 47.08
N PRO A 314 -65.43 17.00 47.36
CA PRO A 314 -66.58 17.35 46.49
C PRO A 314 -66.43 18.67 45.69
N PRO A 315 -67.43 19.06 44.86
CA PRO A 315 -67.31 20.20 43.94
C PRO A 315 -67.38 21.54 44.67
N SER A 316 -66.60 22.52 44.23
CA SER A 316 -66.70 23.91 44.69
C SER A 316 -66.56 24.85 43.49
N SER A 317 -67.66 25.54 43.23
CA SER A 317 -67.94 26.54 42.21
C SER A 317 -67.11 27.83 42.32
N LEU A 318 -66.92 28.49 41.16
CA LEU A 318 -66.83 29.95 40.90
C LEU A 318 -65.58 30.40 40.11
N ASN A 319 -65.71 30.35 38.78
CA ASN A 319 -65.74 31.48 37.85
C ASN A 319 -64.97 32.79 38.15
N ILE A 320 -64.40 33.35 37.07
CA ILE A 320 -63.93 34.73 36.83
C ILE A 320 -62.44 34.96 37.07
N THR A 321 -61.59 34.76 36.05
CA THR A 321 -60.55 35.73 35.63
C THR A 321 -60.05 35.39 34.21
N GLU A 322 -60.97 35.20 33.26
CA GLU A 322 -60.64 35.08 31.83
C GLU A 322 -61.31 36.24 31.08
N GLN A 323 -61.01 37.48 31.50
CA GLN A 323 -61.58 38.68 30.86
C GLN A 323 -60.81 39.99 31.09
N ILE A 324 -59.56 39.96 31.55
CA ILE A 324 -58.80 41.19 31.83
C ILE A 324 -57.61 41.40 30.87
N ASP A 325 -57.16 40.39 30.13
CA ASP A 325 -55.93 40.51 29.33
C ASP A 325 -56.12 41.18 27.94
N HIS A 326 -57.36 41.46 27.53
CA HIS A 326 -57.63 42.08 26.22
C HIS A 326 -57.81 43.61 26.24
N LYS A 327 -57.89 44.25 27.43
CA LYS A 327 -58.14 45.70 27.53
C LYS A 327 -56.89 46.55 27.80
N VAL A 328 -55.76 45.92 28.16
CA VAL A 328 -54.50 46.64 28.47
C VAL A 328 -53.61 46.81 27.24
N LEU A 329 -53.83 46.05 26.17
CA LEU A 329 -53.02 46.12 24.94
C LEU A 329 -53.50 47.17 23.92
N GLU A 330 -54.72 47.70 24.02
CA GLU A 330 -55.19 48.78 23.12
C GLU A 330 -54.89 50.20 23.64
N GLU A 331 -54.80 50.44 24.95
CA GLU A 331 -54.52 51.78 25.48
C GLU A 331 -53.03 52.18 25.43
N GLY A 332 -52.12 51.23 25.20
CA GLY A 332 -50.67 51.47 25.09
C GLY A 332 -50.21 51.97 23.71
N SER A 333 -50.96 51.68 22.64
CA SER A 333 -50.55 52.01 21.26
C SER A 333 -50.95 53.44 20.84
N ALA A 334 -52.01 54.00 21.43
CA ALA A 334 -52.46 55.36 21.11
C ALA A 334 -51.60 56.48 21.72
N ARG A 335 -50.86 56.23 22.80
CA ARG A 335 -50.01 57.24 23.46
C ARG A 335 -48.60 57.40 22.87
N ILE A 336 -48.21 56.60 21.89
CA ILE A 336 -46.88 56.68 21.26
C ILE A 336 -46.91 57.51 19.96
N SER A 337 -48.06 57.65 19.29
CA SER A 337 -48.19 58.48 18.08
C SER A 337 -48.31 59.98 18.33
N GLU A 338 -48.66 60.44 19.55
CA GLU A 338 -48.82 61.87 19.85
C GLU A 338 -47.51 62.55 20.31
N LYS A 339 -46.41 61.81 20.46
CA LYS A 339 -45.11 62.33 20.94
C LYS A 339 -44.03 62.49 19.86
N ILE A 340 -44.39 62.35 18.58
CA ILE A 340 -43.47 62.48 17.42
C ILE A 340 -43.88 63.62 16.47
N ALA A 341 -44.92 64.41 16.78
CA ALA A 341 -45.36 65.54 15.94
C ALA A 341 -45.57 66.86 16.72
N GLY A 342 -44.66 67.17 17.66
CA GLY A 342 -44.62 68.45 18.38
C GLY A 342 -43.22 69.05 18.38
#